data_AF-A0A1F9XDB3-F1
#
_entry.id   AF-A0A1F9XDB3-F1
#
_cell.length_a   1.000
_cell.length_b   1.000
_cell.length_c   1.000
_cell.angle_alpha   90.00
_cell.angle_beta   90.00
_cell.angle_gamma   90.00
#
_symmetry.space_group_name_H-M   'P 1'
#
loop_
_entity.id
_entity.type
_entity.pdbx_description
1 polymer ?
#
loop_
_entity_poly.entity_id
_entity_poly.type
_entity_poly.pdbx_seq_one_letter_code
_entity_poly.pdbx_strand_id
1 'polypeptide(L)'
;MIVMRSSIRGIFVILLLPAVLVSMPAVCLPAVFCNFDDLPATTVNELPGSSTTWLYTTAYVNPDNNYYMTVHDADGWRSTVGYPGNTGIHNFFYIYFNTYMSDHMGWPTYGYMSIDGDNAVVGKSLRYDVTGGVNSTGVYGSTITTKQDYLNYLALGQDPVADGAIVGSPYVYFTNNSLSYSRIPFPEASQANRLSTYIYAPSGLNNGVGGWGNPVTTTMNFGPFNGIGGHWYHNICSRGGGWIHVLLDSHPQHNNAFNNASLYPYPSASIRDMGVDYYNTMSALYVVFMPYSGIDTVPYTVMYDEMEFYNDPEPQNNETIASPTVMYVPASEIFEIGFNDKYKGNSRSYSTYELRYSFSPITNSNWNEALPAHVLPDTRFDIDDRTDGKFAKWWPYYQAVWAPFTFASDEDRAKLTPGARIYFAVKDISQVDGDGASPVTNTGVGHWATGGRDYANYADTFDYAGDQPVLKLIKRIDYIVAGGQPSPIEGDTGTPRAPVNLIVH
;
A
#
# COMPACT_ATOMS: atom_id res chain seq x y z
N MET A 1 -9.74 79.15 -56.23
CA MET A 1 -8.59 78.45 -55.61
C MET A 1 -9.15 77.22 -54.91
N ILE A 2 -8.68 76.05 -55.33
CA ILE A 2 -9.34 74.74 -55.13
C ILE A 2 -9.31 74.33 -53.65
N VAL A 3 -10.48 73.98 -53.11
CA VAL A 3 -10.66 73.42 -51.77
C VAL A 3 -10.51 71.91 -51.85
N MET A 4 -9.40 71.36 -51.33
CA MET A 4 -9.26 69.93 -51.03
C MET A 4 -9.60 69.70 -49.55
N ARG A 5 -10.68 68.96 -49.29
CA ARG A 5 -10.97 68.33 -47.98
C ARG A 5 -10.57 66.86 -48.08
N SER A 6 -9.54 66.43 -47.35
CA SER A 6 -9.25 65.00 -47.14
C SER A 6 -9.85 64.56 -45.80
N SER A 7 -10.87 63.72 -45.85
CA SER A 7 -11.43 63.03 -44.69
C SER A 7 -10.71 61.68 -44.49
N ILE A 8 -9.91 61.58 -43.44
CA ILE A 8 -9.37 60.30 -42.96
C ILE A 8 -10.48 59.64 -42.14
N ARG A 9 -11.11 58.60 -42.70
CA ARG A 9 -11.96 57.66 -41.96
C ARG A 9 -11.07 56.57 -41.39
N GLY A 10 -10.77 56.64 -40.10
CA GLY A 10 -10.16 55.54 -39.36
C GLY A 10 -11.18 54.41 -39.19
N ILE A 11 -10.91 53.27 -39.83
CA ILE A 11 -11.64 52.01 -39.60
C ILE A 11 -11.01 51.38 -38.35
N PHE A 12 -11.74 51.38 -37.23
CA PHE A 12 -11.42 50.55 -36.07
C PHE A 12 -11.86 49.11 -36.39
N VAL A 13 -10.91 48.24 -36.70
CA VAL A 13 -11.13 46.79 -36.75
C VAL A 13 -11.03 46.28 -35.31
N ILE A 14 -12.17 45.99 -34.70
CA ILE A 14 -12.23 45.21 -33.46
C ILE A 14 -11.97 43.75 -33.85
N LEU A 15 -10.75 43.28 -33.62
CA LEU A 15 -10.40 41.86 -33.66
C LEU A 15 -11.08 41.17 -32.47
N LEU A 16 -12.25 40.58 -32.73
CA LEU A 16 -12.85 39.57 -31.85
C LEU A 16 -11.96 38.31 -31.90
N LEU A 17 -10.97 38.25 -31.01
CA LEU A 17 -10.28 37.01 -30.72
C LEU A 17 -11.31 36.04 -30.10
N PRO A 18 -11.52 34.84 -30.65
CA PRO A 18 -12.33 33.84 -29.99
C PRO A 18 -11.68 33.55 -28.64
N ALA A 19 -12.42 33.80 -27.56
CA ALA A 19 -12.03 33.35 -26.24
C ALA A 19 -12.00 31.82 -26.28
N VAL A 20 -10.81 31.26 -26.50
CA VAL A 20 -10.55 29.84 -26.24
C VAL A 20 -10.67 29.70 -24.74
N LEU A 21 -11.87 29.34 -24.28
CA LEU A 21 -12.10 28.79 -22.96
C LEU A 21 -11.28 27.50 -22.91
N VAL A 22 -10.02 27.62 -22.52
CA VAL A 22 -9.22 26.49 -22.07
C VAL A 22 -9.90 26.07 -20.77
N SER A 23 -10.84 25.15 -20.87
CA SER A 23 -11.32 24.42 -19.71
C SER A 23 -10.09 23.72 -19.14
N MET A 24 -9.50 24.32 -18.10
CA MET A 24 -8.51 23.59 -17.32
C MET A 24 -9.26 22.43 -16.68
N PRO A 25 -8.81 21.18 -16.88
CA PRO A 25 -9.41 20.07 -16.16
C PRO A 25 -9.35 20.43 -14.68
N ALA A 26 -10.50 20.33 -14.01
CA ALA A 26 -10.57 20.58 -12.58
C ALA A 26 -9.54 19.66 -11.91
N VAL A 27 -8.49 20.25 -11.33
CA VAL A 27 -7.52 19.50 -10.55
C VAL A 27 -8.29 18.98 -9.35
N CYS A 28 -8.55 17.68 -9.33
CA CYS A 28 -9.12 17.03 -8.16
C CYS A 28 -8.04 17.07 -7.08
N LEU A 29 -8.24 17.89 -6.05
CA LEU A 29 -7.37 17.88 -4.88
C LEU A 29 -7.50 16.50 -4.22
N PRO A 30 -6.42 15.95 -3.64
CA PRO A 30 -6.50 14.71 -2.87
C PRO A 30 -7.61 14.84 -1.82
N ALA A 31 -8.46 13.82 -1.74
CA ALA A 31 -9.47 13.68 -0.72
C ALA A 31 -8.90 12.78 0.37
N VAL A 32 -8.58 13.39 1.51
CA VAL A 32 -8.08 12.68 2.69
C VAL A 32 -9.11 11.63 3.09
N PHE A 33 -8.73 10.35 2.99
CA PHE A 33 -9.58 9.25 3.42
C PHE A 33 -9.44 9.08 4.92
N CYS A 34 -8.25 8.72 5.43
CA CYS A 34 -7.94 8.58 6.84
C CYS A 34 -6.44 8.84 7.10
N ASN A 35 -6.10 10.03 7.61
CA ASN A 35 -4.72 10.40 7.94
C ASN A 35 -4.46 10.55 9.45
N PHE A 36 -5.45 10.24 10.30
CA PHE A 36 -5.37 10.23 11.77
C PHE A 36 -4.99 11.56 12.47
N ASP A 37 -4.69 12.62 11.73
CA ASP A 37 -4.28 13.92 12.27
C ASP A 37 -5.34 14.62 13.12
N ASP A 38 -6.61 14.41 12.79
CA ASP A 38 -7.76 14.97 13.49
C ASP A 38 -8.14 14.19 14.76
N LEU A 39 -7.50 13.04 15.01
CA LEU A 39 -7.66 12.25 16.24
C LEU A 39 -6.69 12.73 17.32
N PRO A 40 -7.07 12.73 18.61
CA PRO A 40 -6.13 13.01 19.70
C PRO A 40 -5.09 11.89 19.83
N ALA A 41 -3.83 12.26 20.10
CA ALA A 41 -2.80 11.29 20.47
C ALA A 41 -3.23 10.51 21.71
N THR A 42 -3.02 9.20 21.72
CA THR A 42 -3.53 8.31 22.76
C THR A 42 -2.56 8.25 23.93
N THR A 43 -3.05 8.49 25.15
CA THR A 43 -2.25 8.27 26.37
C THR A 43 -2.29 6.80 26.80
N VAL A 44 -1.45 6.41 27.77
CA VAL A 44 -1.26 5.00 28.19
C VAL A 44 -2.56 4.29 28.63
N ASN A 45 -3.50 5.03 29.23
CA ASN A 45 -4.76 4.49 29.74
C ASN A 45 -5.93 4.65 28.76
N GLU A 46 -5.65 5.12 27.55
CA GLU A 46 -6.65 5.49 26.57
C GLU A 46 -6.61 4.54 25.38
N LEU A 47 -7.74 4.51 24.69
CA LEU A 47 -7.91 3.95 23.38
C LEU A 47 -7.86 5.10 22.36
N PRO A 48 -7.65 4.83 21.06
CA PRO A 48 -7.85 5.82 20.01
C PRO A 48 -9.17 6.57 20.21
N GLY A 49 -9.09 7.90 20.10
CA GLY A 49 -10.25 8.77 20.23
C GLY A 49 -11.18 8.70 19.02
N SER A 50 -12.06 9.71 18.92
CA SER A 50 -12.90 9.96 17.75
C SER A 50 -12.56 11.31 17.14
N SER A 51 -12.85 11.43 15.85
CA SER A 51 -12.85 12.70 15.12
C SER A 51 -14.22 12.97 14.51
N THR A 52 -14.32 14.03 13.70
CA THR A 52 -15.54 14.29 12.92
C THR A 52 -15.73 13.33 11.75
N THR A 53 -14.66 12.64 11.35
CA THR A 53 -14.62 11.81 10.13
C THR A 53 -14.48 10.32 10.45
N TRP A 54 -13.74 9.96 11.51
CA TRP A 54 -13.43 8.58 11.86
C TRP A 54 -13.64 8.26 13.32
N LEU A 55 -13.96 6.98 13.52
CA LEU A 55 -14.28 6.39 14.79
C LEU A 55 -13.52 5.07 14.96
N TYR A 56 -12.91 4.84 16.10
CA TYR A 56 -12.32 3.54 16.41
C TYR A 56 -13.36 2.60 17.03
N THR A 57 -13.58 1.37 16.51
CA THR A 57 -14.68 0.48 16.92
C THR A 57 -14.45 -0.92 17.53
N THR A 58 -15.43 -1.41 18.32
CA THR A 58 -15.59 -2.77 18.88
C THR A 58 -17.02 -3.24 19.18
N ALA A 59 -17.16 -4.52 19.53
CA ALA A 59 -18.38 -5.16 20.01
C ALA A 59 -18.91 -4.64 21.38
N TYR A 60 -18.04 -4.11 22.26
CA TYR A 60 -18.43 -3.73 23.62
C TYR A 60 -18.55 -2.23 23.85
N VAL A 61 -17.94 -1.42 23.01
CA VAL A 61 -18.04 0.02 23.13
C VAL A 61 -18.54 0.59 21.79
N ASN A 62 -19.44 1.59 21.82
CA ASN A 62 -20.34 2.02 20.72
C ASN A 62 -20.78 0.93 19.72
N PRO A 63 -21.49 -0.11 20.20
CA PRO A 63 -22.03 -1.13 19.32
C PRO A 63 -23.04 -0.52 18.36
N ASP A 64 -22.86 -0.74 17.06
CA ASP A 64 -23.93 -0.52 16.10
C ASP A 64 -24.81 -1.76 16.04
N ASN A 65 -26.03 -1.68 16.57
CA ASN A 65 -26.99 -2.78 16.55
C ASN A 65 -27.37 -3.25 15.13
N ASN A 66 -27.03 -2.48 14.09
CA ASN A 66 -27.26 -2.83 12.69
C ASN A 66 -26.08 -3.56 12.05
N TYR A 67 -24.93 -3.65 12.73
CA TYR A 67 -23.75 -4.33 12.23
C TYR A 67 -23.36 -5.48 13.16
N TYR A 68 -23.34 -6.71 12.63
CA TYR A 68 -22.84 -7.87 13.36
C TYR A 68 -21.32 -7.80 13.46
N MET A 69 -20.82 -7.06 14.45
CA MET A 69 -19.51 -7.35 15.02
C MET A 69 -19.66 -8.59 15.90
N THR A 70 -18.77 -9.56 15.73
CA THR A 70 -18.79 -10.77 16.54
C THR A 70 -18.41 -10.40 17.98
N VAL A 71 -18.86 -11.20 18.96
CA VAL A 71 -18.47 -11.04 20.38
C VAL A 71 -16.96 -11.14 20.63
N HIS A 72 -16.20 -11.51 19.60
CA HIS A 72 -14.75 -11.64 19.63
C HIS A 72 -14.02 -10.40 19.10
N ASP A 73 -14.72 -9.44 18.47
CA ASP A 73 -14.17 -8.15 18.04
C ASP A 73 -14.04 -7.18 19.24
N ALA A 74 -13.36 -7.65 20.30
CA ALA A 74 -13.54 -7.23 21.69
C ALA A 74 -12.72 -6.01 22.14
N ASP A 75 -11.76 -5.51 21.35
CA ASP A 75 -10.76 -4.55 21.85
C ASP A 75 -10.95 -3.11 21.34
N GLY A 76 -11.68 -2.27 22.14
CA GLY A 76 -11.80 -0.79 22.16
C GLY A 76 -12.86 0.05 21.36
N TRP A 77 -13.59 0.94 22.07
CA TRP A 77 -14.29 2.18 21.61
C TRP A 77 -14.49 3.04 22.89
N ARG A 78 -14.96 4.30 22.78
CA ARG A 78 -15.46 5.16 23.89
C ARG A 78 -16.58 6.10 23.39
N SER A 79 -17.47 6.54 24.28
CA SER A 79 -18.72 7.32 24.10
C SER A 79 -18.79 8.40 22.98
N THR A 80 -19.92 8.43 22.26
CA THR A 80 -20.36 9.36 21.19
C THR A 80 -20.57 10.84 21.56
N VAL A 81 -20.10 11.34 22.71
CA VAL A 81 -20.43 12.71 23.18
C VAL A 81 -19.92 13.84 22.25
N GLY A 82 -19.00 13.52 21.32
CA GLY A 82 -18.42 14.48 20.36
C GLY A 82 -18.84 14.31 18.90
N TYR A 83 -19.57 13.25 18.52
CA TYR A 83 -20.01 13.11 17.14
C TYR A 83 -21.22 14.02 16.93
N PRO A 84 -21.21 14.96 15.97
CA PRO A 84 -22.43 15.67 15.61
C PRO A 84 -23.46 14.61 15.25
N GLY A 85 -24.65 14.67 15.86
CA GLY A 85 -25.71 13.68 15.65
C GLY A 85 -26.11 13.61 14.18
N ASN A 86 -25.39 12.80 13.39
CA ASN A 86 -25.64 12.59 11.97
C ASN A 86 -26.36 11.25 11.86
N THR A 87 -27.65 11.29 11.54
CA THR A 87 -28.58 10.17 11.69
C THR A 87 -28.49 9.14 10.55
N GLY A 88 -27.29 8.69 10.16
CA GLY A 88 -27.19 7.74 9.04
C GLY A 88 -25.91 6.93 8.97
N ILE A 89 -24.80 7.57 8.59
CA ILE A 89 -23.56 6.88 8.21
C ILE A 89 -22.33 7.45 8.90
N HIS A 90 -21.53 6.54 9.45
CA HIS A 90 -20.30 6.81 10.19
C HIS A 90 -19.18 5.93 9.65
N ASN A 91 -18.00 6.50 9.41
CA ASN A 91 -16.80 5.73 9.08
C ASN A 91 -16.09 5.29 10.36
N PHE A 92 -15.55 4.09 10.35
CA PHE A 92 -14.85 3.53 11.49
C PHE A 92 -13.76 2.54 11.11
N PHE A 93 -12.80 2.35 12.01
CA PHE A 93 -11.73 1.37 11.88
C PHE A 93 -11.62 0.48 13.13
N TYR A 94 -11.15 -0.76 12.97
CA TYR A 94 -11.03 -1.73 14.07
C TYR A 94 -10.06 -2.87 13.76
N ILE A 95 -9.56 -3.51 14.82
CA ILE A 95 -8.85 -4.79 14.73
C ILE A 95 -9.87 -5.88 14.44
N TYR A 96 -9.68 -6.65 13.37
CA TYR A 96 -10.49 -7.82 13.09
C TYR A 96 -9.98 -9.05 13.82
N PHE A 97 -10.82 -9.62 14.68
CA PHE A 97 -10.47 -10.81 15.42
C PHE A 97 -10.93 -12.06 14.65
N ASN A 98 -10.00 -12.70 13.94
CA ASN A 98 -10.36 -13.88 13.17
C ASN A 98 -10.72 -15.07 14.10
N THR A 99 -11.96 -15.54 14.00
CA THR A 99 -12.46 -16.71 14.72
C THR A 99 -12.39 -18.01 13.89
N TYR A 100 -12.18 -17.88 12.57
CA TYR A 100 -11.99 -18.98 11.65
C TYR A 100 -10.50 -19.21 11.39
N MET A 101 -9.86 -19.90 12.34
CA MET A 101 -8.42 -20.12 12.36
C MET A 101 -7.97 -21.12 11.27
N SER A 102 -7.30 -20.64 10.23
CA SER A 102 -6.83 -21.48 9.12
C SER A 102 -5.65 -20.83 8.39
N ASP A 103 -4.89 -21.61 7.62
CA ASP A 103 -3.86 -21.08 6.72
C ASP A 103 -4.42 -20.10 5.66
N HIS A 104 -5.74 -20.07 5.47
CA HIS A 104 -6.39 -19.20 4.49
C HIS A 104 -6.88 -17.88 5.09
N MET A 105 -7.57 -17.92 6.24
CA MET A 105 -8.16 -16.74 6.88
C MET A 105 -7.23 -16.14 7.94
N GLY A 106 -6.24 -16.91 8.40
CA GLY A 106 -5.28 -16.55 9.42
C GLY A 106 -5.66 -16.93 10.84
N TRP A 107 -4.90 -16.41 11.79
CA TRP A 107 -5.13 -16.57 13.22
C TRP A 107 -5.18 -15.19 13.88
N PRO A 108 -5.93 -15.05 14.99
CA PRO A 108 -6.07 -13.76 15.65
C PRO A 108 -4.78 -13.34 16.37
N THR A 109 -4.57 -12.03 16.42
CA THR A 109 -3.57 -11.36 17.24
C THR A 109 -4.23 -10.72 18.46
N TYR A 110 -3.48 -10.62 19.56
CA TYR A 110 -3.81 -9.81 20.73
C TYR A 110 -2.96 -8.55 20.72
N GLY A 111 -3.51 -7.47 21.27
CA GLY A 111 -2.79 -6.21 21.37
C GLY A 111 -3.74 -5.02 21.28
N TYR A 112 -3.18 -3.83 21.26
CA TYR A 112 -3.94 -2.60 21.38
C TYR A 112 -3.61 -1.64 20.24
N MET A 113 -4.60 -0.85 19.83
CA MET A 113 -4.37 0.29 18.95
C MET A 113 -4.15 1.57 19.74
N SER A 114 -3.45 2.53 19.14
CA SER A 114 -3.24 3.88 19.67
C SER A 114 -3.02 4.86 18.51
N ILE A 115 -3.24 6.15 18.75
CA ILE A 115 -2.83 7.23 17.85
C ILE A 115 -1.48 7.74 18.32
N ASP A 116 -0.45 7.53 17.51
CA ASP A 116 0.93 7.90 17.80
C ASP A 116 1.23 9.26 17.15
N GLY A 117 1.68 10.23 17.96
CA GLY A 117 2.03 11.58 17.50
C GLY A 117 3.54 11.81 17.33
N ASP A 118 4.35 10.81 17.65
CA ASP A 118 5.81 10.90 17.59
C ASP A 118 6.37 10.13 16.37
N ASN A 119 5.68 9.06 15.96
CA ASN A 119 6.09 8.17 14.89
C ASN A 119 5.07 8.20 13.74
N ALA A 120 5.17 9.21 12.89
CA ALA A 120 4.34 9.35 11.71
C ALA A 120 5.18 9.76 10.50
N VAL A 121 4.66 9.49 9.31
CA VAL A 121 5.17 10.06 8.06
C VAL A 121 4.82 11.54 8.03
N VAL A 122 3.57 11.87 8.33
CA VAL A 122 3.07 13.23 8.54
C VAL A 122 2.16 13.23 9.76
N GLY A 123 2.30 14.23 10.62
CA GLY A 123 1.37 14.46 11.74
C GLY A 123 1.24 13.28 12.71
N LYS A 124 0.16 12.50 12.63
CA LYS A 124 -0.11 11.35 13.51
C LYS A 124 -0.43 10.10 12.72
N SER A 125 -0.15 8.93 13.30
CA SER A 125 -0.44 7.64 12.68
C SER A 125 -1.27 6.75 13.59
N LEU A 126 -1.95 5.77 12.99
CA LEU A 126 -2.57 4.66 13.72
C LEU A 126 -1.50 3.61 13.99
N ARG A 127 -1.29 3.30 15.26
CA ARG A 127 -0.36 2.29 15.74
C ARG A 127 -1.12 1.07 16.23
N TYR A 128 -0.73 -0.12 15.81
CA TYR A 128 -1.18 -1.39 16.37
C TYR A 128 0.02 -2.16 16.94
N ASP A 129 0.06 -2.24 18.27
CA ASP A 129 1.04 -3.01 19.02
C ASP A 129 0.51 -4.44 19.25
N VAL A 130 1.15 -5.44 18.66
CA VAL A 130 0.84 -6.85 18.85
C VAL A 130 1.66 -7.41 19.99
N THR A 131 0.97 -7.98 20.98
CA THR A 131 1.55 -8.45 22.24
C THR A 131 1.30 -9.93 22.50
N GLY A 132 0.65 -10.62 21.57
CA GLY A 132 0.27 -12.03 21.69
C GLY A 132 -0.67 -12.43 20.56
N GLY A 133 -1.22 -13.63 20.65
CA GLY A 133 -2.19 -14.14 19.68
C GLY A 133 -2.24 -15.65 19.64
N VAL A 134 -2.74 -16.17 18.53
CA VAL A 134 -2.87 -17.61 18.29
C VAL A 134 -2.11 -17.96 17.02
N ASN A 135 -1.60 -19.19 16.96
CA ASN A 135 -1.09 -19.79 15.74
C ASN A 135 -1.49 -21.28 15.69
N SER A 136 -0.88 -22.06 14.81
CA SER A 136 -1.17 -23.49 14.67
C SER A 136 -0.73 -24.36 15.85
N THR A 137 0.16 -23.86 16.73
CA THR A 137 0.71 -24.60 17.87
C THR A 137 0.06 -24.24 19.21
N GLY A 138 -0.62 -23.11 19.31
CA GLY A 138 -1.33 -22.75 20.54
C GLY A 138 -1.68 -21.27 20.66
N VAL A 139 -1.99 -20.89 21.89
CA VAL A 139 -2.28 -19.52 22.32
C VAL A 139 -1.08 -18.97 23.06
N TYR A 140 -0.65 -17.77 22.72
CA TYR A 140 0.53 -17.10 23.29
C TYR A 140 0.16 -15.70 23.75
N GLY A 141 0.56 -15.36 24.97
CA GLY A 141 0.18 -14.12 25.60
C GLY A 141 -1.28 -14.06 26.04
N SER A 142 -1.69 -12.88 26.50
CA SER A 142 -3.05 -12.61 26.98
C SER A 142 -3.74 -11.59 26.09
N THR A 143 -5.07 -11.61 26.06
CA THR A 143 -5.86 -10.55 25.43
C THR A 143 -5.61 -9.24 26.17
N ILE A 144 -5.01 -8.30 25.46
CA ILE A 144 -4.60 -6.97 25.94
C ILE A 144 -5.31 -5.97 25.07
N THR A 145 -5.94 -4.97 25.69
CA THR A 145 -6.80 -4.02 24.96
C THR A 145 -6.31 -2.58 25.02
N THR A 146 -5.43 -2.27 25.98
CA THR A 146 -4.78 -0.97 26.14
C THR A 146 -3.30 -1.12 26.44
N LYS A 147 -2.53 -0.04 26.25
CA LYS A 147 -1.12 0.00 26.68
C LYS A 147 -0.98 -0.21 28.18
N GLN A 148 -1.89 0.33 29.00
CA GLN A 148 -1.86 0.10 30.44
C GLN A 148 -2.08 -1.36 30.81
N ASP A 149 -2.97 -2.09 30.12
CA ASP A 149 -3.16 -3.52 30.36
C ASP A 149 -1.84 -4.27 30.16
N TYR A 150 -1.14 -3.99 29.06
CA TYR A 150 0.17 -4.58 28.79
C TYR A 150 1.19 -4.27 29.89
N LEU A 151 1.30 -3.00 30.30
CA LEU A 151 2.20 -2.59 31.39
C LEU A 151 1.83 -3.24 32.73
N ASN A 152 0.54 -3.43 33.01
CA ASN A 152 0.08 -4.13 34.21
C ASN A 152 0.49 -5.61 34.19
N TYR A 153 0.38 -6.28 33.05
CA TYR A 153 0.86 -7.65 32.88
C TYR A 153 2.36 -7.76 33.17
N LEU A 154 3.17 -6.89 32.56
CA LEU A 154 4.61 -6.83 32.80
C LEU A 154 4.95 -6.58 34.28
N ALA A 155 4.22 -5.68 34.94
CA ALA A 155 4.41 -5.37 36.36
C ALA A 155 4.10 -6.56 37.30
N LEU A 156 3.26 -7.51 36.86
CA LEU A 156 2.98 -8.75 37.59
C LEU A 156 4.03 -9.84 37.36
N GLY A 157 5.09 -9.55 36.59
CA GLY A 157 6.10 -10.53 36.19
C GLY A 157 5.55 -11.57 35.20
N GLN A 158 4.37 -11.32 34.64
CA GLN A 158 3.83 -12.10 33.54
C GLN A 158 4.30 -11.44 32.26
N ASP A 159 5.27 -12.06 31.63
CA ASP A 159 5.70 -11.65 30.30
C ASP A 159 4.86 -12.45 29.28
N PRO A 160 3.80 -11.86 28.68
CA PRO A 160 2.98 -12.57 27.70
C PRO A 160 3.75 -12.96 26.44
N VAL A 161 4.98 -12.45 26.27
CA VAL A 161 5.83 -12.63 25.10
C VAL A 161 7.14 -13.37 25.40
N ALA A 162 7.37 -13.84 26.63
CA ALA A 162 8.63 -14.46 27.08
C ALA A 162 9.12 -15.65 26.24
N ASP A 163 8.22 -16.36 25.56
CA ASP A 163 8.56 -17.54 24.75
C ASP A 163 8.94 -17.20 23.30
N GLY A 164 8.92 -15.93 22.90
CA GLY A 164 9.33 -15.51 21.56
C GLY A 164 8.52 -16.19 20.45
N ALA A 165 7.19 -16.04 20.50
CA ALA A 165 6.28 -16.68 19.56
C ALA A 165 5.99 -15.81 18.32
N ILE A 166 5.87 -16.45 17.17
CA ILE A 166 5.24 -15.85 15.98
C ILE A 166 3.75 -16.19 16.04
N VAL A 167 2.89 -15.18 16.00
CA VAL A 167 1.44 -15.32 16.21
C VAL A 167 0.64 -14.51 15.21
N GLY A 168 -0.44 -15.12 14.72
CA GLY A 168 -1.49 -14.50 13.90
C GLY A 168 -0.99 -13.55 12.83
N SER A 169 -1.87 -12.75 12.24
CA SER A 169 -1.42 -11.56 11.51
C SER A 169 -2.28 -10.38 11.92
N PRO A 170 -1.70 -9.17 12.05
CA PRO A 170 -2.48 -7.98 12.29
C PRO A 170 -3.48 -7.80 11.15
N TYR A 171 -4.74 -7.57 11.51
CA TYR A 171 -5.83 -7.41 10.57
C TYR A 171 -6.63 -6.17 10.97
N VAL A 172 -6.67 -5.17 10.12
CA VAL A 172 -7.37 -3.90 10.39
C VAL A 172 -8.38 -3.61 9.29
N TYR A 173 -9.60 -3.27 9.68
CA TYR A 173 -10.66 -2.83 8.76
C TYR A 173 -10.87 -1.32 8.84
N PHE A 174 -11.25 -0.74 7.71
CA PHE A 174 -11.76 0.61 7.54
C PHE A 174 -13.09 0.49 6.80
N THR A 175 -14.19 0.83 7.43
CA THR A 175 -15.53 0.63 6.86
C THR A 175 -16.48 1.73 7.33
N ASN A 176 -17.74 1.66 6.92
CA ASN A 176 -18.80 2.48 7.46
C ASN A 176 -19.98 1.61 7.87
N ASN A 177 -20.89 2.14 8.66
CA ASN A 177 -22.01 1.38 9.22
C ASN A 177 -23.19 1.19 8.24
N SER A 178 -22.99 1.39 6.94
CA SER A 178 -24.03 1.05 5.96
C SER A 178 -24.33 -0.44 5.95
N LEU A 179 -25.59 -0.80 5.75
CA LEU A 179 -26.02 -2.20 5.75
C LEU A 179 -25.34 -2.98 4.62
N SER A 180 -24.96 -4.23 4.87
CA SER A 180 -24.22 -5.06 3.92
C SER A 180 -24.93 -5.28 2.57
N TYR A 181 -26.27 -5.17 2.56
CA TYR A 181 -27.14 -5.25 1.38
C TYR A 181 -27.54 -3.90 0.77
N SER A 182 -27.15 -2.77 1.37
CA SER A 182 -27.39 -1.41 0.90
C SER A 182 -26.17 -0.55 1.24
N ARG A 183 -24.99 -1.00 0.78
CA ARG A 183 -23.72 -0.37 1.13
C ARG A 183 -23.64 1.04 0.56
N ILE A 184 -23.16 1.97 1.37
CA ILE A 184 -22.91 3.36 0.97
C ILE A 184 -21.40 3.48 0.72
N PRO A 185 -20.98 3.89 -0.49
CA PRO A 185 -19.57 4.10 -0.78
C PRO A 185 -18.98 5.25 0.04
N PHE A 186 -17.66 5.22 0.24
CA PHE A 186 -16.92 6.34 0.80
C PHE A 186 -16.94 7.52 -0.17
N PRO A 187 -17.43 8.70 0.25
CA PRO A 187 -17.45 9.89 -0.60
C PRO A 187 -16.06 10.27 -1.15
N GLU A 188 -15.01 10.06 -0.35
CA GLU A 188 -13.61 10.36 -0.66
C GLU A 188 -13.09 9.51 -1.83
N ALA A 189 -13.63 8.31 -2.04
CA ALA A 189 -13.24 7.41 -3.12
C ALA A 189 -13.81 7.81 -4.49
N SER A 190 -14.76 8.76 -4.52
CA SER A 190 -15.41 9.20 -5.74
C SER A 190 -14.42 9.81 -6.73
N GLN A 191 -14.44 9.32 -7.97
CA GLN A 191 -13.54 9.72 -9.06
C GLN A 191 -12.05 9.44 -8.83
N ALA A 192 -11.67 8.77 -7.74
CA ALA A 192 -10.30 8.37 -7.50
C ALA A 192 -9.88 7.27 -8.49
N ASN A 193 -8.62 7.28 -8.92
CA ASN A 193 -8.02 6.18 -9.69
C ASN A 193 -6.94 5.44 -8.90
N ARG A 194 -6.80 5.78 -7.61
CA ARG A 194 -5.88 5.17 -6.67
C ARG A 194 -6.19 5.55 -5.22
N LEU A 195 -5.75 4.68 -4.32
CA LEU A 195 -5.59 4.91 -2.88
C LEU A 195 -4.10 4.89 -2.54
N SER A 196 -3.60 5.94 -1.91
CA SER A 196 -2.26 5.99 -1.28
C SER A 196 -2.37 5.64 0.20
N THR A 197 -1.35 4.98 0.74
CA THR A 197 -1.18 4.79 2.19
C THR A 197 0.27 4.50 2.55
N TYR A 198 0.69 4.94 3.73
CA TYR A 198 1.95 4.51 4.32
C TYR A 198 1.70 3.43 5.38
N ILE A 199 2.48 2.36 5.33
CA ILE A 199 2.45 1.25 6.27
C ILE A 199 3.84 1.07 6.87
N TYR A 200 3.94 1.08 8.20
CA TYR A 200 5.12 0.57 8.87
C TYR A 200 4.92 -0.90 9.20
N ALA A 201 5.92 -1.71 8.85
CA ALA A 201 5.95 -3.14 9.19
C ALA A 201 7.27 -3.49 9.88
N PRO A 202 7.28 -4.47 10.80
CA PRO A 202 8.48 -4.85 11.52
C PRO A 202 9.45 -5.61 10.59
N SER A 203 10.73 -5.67 10.95
CA SER A 203 11.78 -6.27 10.12
C SER A 203 11.62 -7.77 9.88
N GLY A 204 10.84 -8.47 10.71
CA GLY A 204 10.48 -9.87 10.48
C GLY A 204 9.65 -10.10 9.22
N LEU A 205 8.92 -9.08 8.74
CA LEU A 205 8.12 -9.20 7.52
C LEU A 205 9.05 -9.42 6.32
N ASN A 206 9.04 -10.64 5.78
CA ASN A 206 9.98 -11.09 4.76
C ASN A 206 9.25 -11.45 3.45
N ASN A 207 9.80 -11.02 2.32
CA ASN A 207 9.26 -11.27 0.98
C ASN A 207 9.77 -12.58 0.34
N GLY A 208 10.24 -13.52 1.15
CA GLY A 208 10.57 -14.88 0.74
C GLY A 208 12.07 -15.14 0.66
N VAL A 209 12.41 -16.43 0.60
CA VAL A 209 13.79 -16.91 0.56
C VAL A 209 14.42 -16.85 -0.84
N GLY A 210 13.59 -16.74 -1.88
CA GLY A 210 14.01 -16.82 -3.28
C GLY A 210 14.59 -18.17 -3.70
N GLY A 211 15.19 -18.21 -4.89
CA GLY A 211 15.68 -19.41 -5.55
C GLY A 211 14.64 -20.12 -6.43
N TRP A 212 15.04 -21.25 -7.00
CA TRP A 212 14.18 -22.05 -7.87
C TRP A 212 12.96 -22.58 -7.11
N GLY A 213 11.78 -22.40 -7.67
CA GLY A 213 10.49 -22.68 -7.00
C GLY A 213 9.89 -21.49 -6.21
N ASN A 214 10.68 -20.46 -5.89
CA ASN A 214 10.29 -19.46 -4.89
C ASN A 214 10.26 -18.04 -5.47
N PRO A 215 9.08 -17.49 -5.78
CA PRO A 215 8.96 -16.09 -6.16
C PRO A 215 9.16 -15.16 -4.96
N VAL A 216 9.20 -13.87 -5.24
CA VAL A 216 8.92 -12.86 -4.22
C VAL A 216 7.50 -13.11 -3.70
N THR A 217 7.37 -13.28 -2.39
CA THR A 217 6.09 -13.63 -1.78
C THR A 217 5.28 -12.38 -1.45
N THR A 218 3.97 -12.49 -1.57
CA THR A 218 3.05 -11.49 -1.04
C THR A 218 3.20 -11.40 0.47
N THR A 219 3.38 -10.18 0.99
CA THR A 219 3.58 -9.87 2.40
C THR A 219 2.45 -9.05 3.00
N MET A 220 1.67 -8.34 2.18
CA MET A 220 0.44 -7.68 2.63
C MET A 220 -0.67 -7.86 1.60
N ASN A 221 -1.91 -7.85 2.07
CA ASN A 221 -3.11 -7.85 1.25
C ASN A 221 -3.96 -6.65 1.65
N PHE A 222 -4.37 -5.88 0.64
CA PHE A 222 -5.43 -4.89 0.79
C PHE A 222 -6.65 -5.42 0.05
N GLY A 223 -7.81 -5.45 0.71
CA GLY A 223 -9.04 -5.87 0.07
C GLY A 223 -10.15 -4.83 0.12
N PRO A 224 -10.24 -4.00 -0.94
CA PRO A 224 -11.38 -3.12 -1.16
C PRO A 224 -12.67 -3.91 -1.41
N PHE A 225 -13.75 -3.51 -0.75
CA PHE A 225 -15.10 -4.00 -1.02
C PHE A 225 -15.86 -2.97 -1.85
N ASN A 226 -16.00 -3.22 -3.14
CA ASN A 226 -16.61 -2.27 -4.08
C ASN A 226 -17.94 -2.73 -4.71
N GLY A 227 -18.59 -3.77 -4.19
CA GLY A 227 -19.95 -4.16 -4.63
C GLY A 227 -20.08 -4.74 -6.06
N ILE A 228 -19.03 -4.73 -6.89
CA ILE A 228 -19.04 -5.21 -8.29
C ILE A 228 -18.77 -6.73 -8.37
N GLY A 229 -19.29 -7.51 -7.41
CA GLY A 229 -19.29 -8.98 -7.53
C GLY A 229 -17.99 -9.69 -7.12
N GLY A 230 -17.57 -9.50 -5.87
CA GLY A 230 -16.52 -10.29 -5.25
C GLY A 230 -15.69 -9.49 -4.26
N HIS A 231 -14.73 -10.16 -3.66
CA HIS A 231 -13.73 -9.60 -2.77
C HIS A 231 -12.43 -9.48 -3.58
N TRP A 232 -12.01 -8.24 -3.82
CA TRP A 232 -10.79 -7.92 -4.57
C TRP A 232 -9.57 -7.93 -3.66
N TYR A 233 -8.41 -8.26 -4.21
CA TYR A 233 -7.15 -8.23 -3.48
C TYR A 233 -6.11 -7.47 -4.28
N HIS A 234 -5.46 -6.53 -3.60
CA HIS A 234 -4.15 -6.02 -3.98
C HIS A 234 -3.09 -6.76 -3.19
N ASN A 235 -2.19 -7.43 -3.89
CA ASN A 235 -1.09 -8.16 -3.30
C ASN A 235 0.12 -7.25 -3.22
N ILE A 236 0.70 -7.05 -2.04
CA ILE A 236 1.92 -6.26 -1.90
C ILE A 236 3.08 -7.18 -1.57
N CYS A 237 4.23 -6.94 -2.21
CA CYS A 237 5.41 -7.80 -2.13
C CYS A 237 6.63 -7.00 -1.64
N SER A 238 6.56 -6.46 -0.43
CA SER A 238 7.64 -5.67 0.21
C SER A 238 8.15 -6.37 1.47
N ARG A 239 9.41 -6.16 1.82
CA ARG A 239 9.89 -6.49 3.18
C ARG A 239 9.37 -5.44 4.17
N GLY A 240 9.58 -5.69 5.47
CA GLY A 240 9.44 -4.69 6.53
C GLY A 240 10.79 -4.21 7.05
N GLY A 241 10.75 -3.45 8.15
CA GLY A 241 11.91 -2.77 8.75
C GLY A 241 11.95 -1.26 8.48
N GLY A 242 10.88 -0.72 7.91
CA GLY A 242 10.73 0.70 7.61
C GLY A 242 9.31 1.03 7.17
N TRP A 243 9.09 2.30 6.83
CA TRP A 243 7.83 2.74 6.23
C TRP A 243 7.77 2.34 4.75
N ILE A 244 6.60 1.91 4.33
CA ILE A 244 6.27 1.42 2.99
C ILE A 244 5.17 2.33 2.46
N HIS A 245 5.45 3.14 1.44
CA HIS A 245 4.41 3.82 0.68
C HIS A 245 3.80 2.81 -0.29
N VAL A 246 2.49 2.64 -0.21
CA VAL A 246 1.69 1.74 -1.04
C VAL A 246 0.72 2.55 -1.87
N LEU A 247 0.75 2.34 -3.19
CA LEU A 247 -0.32 2.77 -4.08
C LEU A 247 -1.16 1.58 -4.48
N LEU A 248 -2.44 1.60 -4.13
CA LEU A 248 -3.45 0.73 -4.73
C LEU A 248 -4.02 1.49 -5.91
N ASP A 249 -3.93 0.95 -7.11
CA ASP A 249 -4.56 1.49 -8.31
C ASP A 249 -5.88 0.79 -8.58
N SER A 250 -6.61 1.22 -9.60
CA SER A 250 -7.83 0.55 -10.06
C SER A 250 -7.60 -0.81 -10.75
N HIS A 251 -6.48 -1.49 -10.46
CA HIS A 251 -6.11 -2.77 -11.06
C HIS A 251 -5.76 -3.84 -9.99
N PRO A 252 -6.77 -4.44 -9.34
CA PRO A 252 -6.55 -5.51 -8.37
C PRO A 252 -5.98 -6.77 -9.03
N GLN A 253 -5.17 -7.54 -8.30
CA GLN A 253 -4.51 -8.75 -8.83
C GLN A 253 -5.36 -10.02 -8.69
N HIS A 254 -6.39 -10.00 -7.84
CA HIS A 254 -7.25 -11.16 -7.63
C HIS A 254 -8.67 -10.75 -7.25
N ASN A 255 -9.63 -11.62 -7.59
CA ASN A 255 -11.00 -11.58 -7.11
C ASN A 255 -11.38 -12.99 -6.64
N ASN A 256 -11.85 -13.13 -5.40
CA ASN A 256 -12.25 -14.44 -4.88
C ASN A 256 -13.41 -15.11 -5.64
N ALA A 257 -14.21 -14.34 -6.37
CA ALA A 257 -15.30 -14.87 -7.19
C ALA A 257 -14.77 -15.61 -8.43
N PHE A 258 -13.52 -15.39 -8.84
CA PHE A 258 -12.93 -15.97 -10.05
C PHE A 258 -12.05 -17.18 -9.70
N ASN A 259 -12.70 -18.25 -9.24
CA ASN A 259 -12.03 -19.49 -8.81
C ASN A 259 -11.46 -20.34 -9.97
N ASN A 260 -11.67 -19.95 -11.23
CA ASN A 260 -11.12 -20.64 -12.39
C ASN A 260 -10.91 -19.67 -13.56
N ALA A 261 -10.04 -20.05 -14.50
CA ALA A 261 -9.63 -19.21 -15.62
C ALA A 261 -10.80 -18.79 -16.56
N SER A 262 -11.89 -19.55 -16.63
CA SER A 262 -13.04 -19.22 -17.48
C SER A 262 -13.91 -18.08 -16.93
N LEU A 263 -13.73 -17.73 -15.65
CA LEU A 263 -14.41 -16.60 -15.02
C LEU A 263 -13.67 -15.27 -15.23
N TYR A 264 -12.43 -15.33 -15.71
CA TYR A 264 -11.69 -14.12 -16.02
C TYR A 264 -12.14 -13.57 -17.38
N PRO A 265 -12.40 -12.25 -17.49
CA PRO A 265 -12.87 -11.63 -18.72
C PRO A 265 -11.79 -11.55 -19.82
N TYR A 266 -10.52 -11.82 -19.48
CA TYR A 266 -9.36 -11.69 -20.36
C TYR A 266 -8.43 -12.92 -20.29
N PRO A 267 -7.57 -13.14 -21.30
CA PRO A 267 -6.64 -14.26 -21.37
C PRO A 267 -5.81 -14.51 -20.10
N SER A 268 -5.43 -15.78 -19.86
CA SER A 268 -4.49 -16.18 -18.81
C SER A 268 -4.82 -15.69 -17.40
N ALA A 269 -6.10 -15.63 -17.05
CA ALA A 269 -6.56 -15.10 -15.76
C ALA A 269 -6.08 -13.66 -15.47
N SER A 270 -6.01 -12.83 -16.51
CA SER A 270 -5.68 -11.41 -16.38
C SER A 270 -6.92 -10.56 -16.09
N ILE A 271 -6.67 -9.44 -15.40
CA ILE A 271 -7.63 -8.37 -15.14
C ILE A 271 -7.12 -7.14 -15.92
N ARG A 272 -8.02 -6.21 -16.27
CA ARG A 272 -7.62 -4.90 -16.83
C ARG A 272 -7.78 -3.83 -15.78
N ASP A 273 -7.09 -2.71 -15.95
CA ASP A 273 -7.38 -1.49 -15.18
C ASP A 273 -8.88 -1.16 -15.30
N MET A 274 -9.55 -1.09 -14.16
CA MET A 274 -10.98 -0.82 -14.04
C MET A 274 -11.27 0.69 -13.97
N GLY A 275 -10.23 1.52 -13.91
CA GLY A 275 -10.36 2.98 -13.89
C GLY A 275 -11.13 3.50 -12.68
N VAL A 276 -11.70 4.71 -12.81
CA VAL A 276 -12.36 5.41 -11.69
C VAL A 276 -13.57 4.65 -11.13
N ASP A 277 -14.21 3.80 -11.93
CA ASP A 277 -15.38 3.03 -11.52
C ASP A 277 -15.05 2.01 -10.42
N TYR A 278 -13.79 1.60 -10.30
CA TYR A 278 -13.33 0.68 -9.27
C TYR A 278 -13.56 1.20 -7.85
N TYR A 279 -13.27 2.48 -7.62
CA TYR A 279 -13.33 3.11 -6.30
C TYR A 279 -14.67 3.81 -6.03
N ASN A 280 -15.42 4.21 -7.07
CA ASN A 280 -16.73 4.88 -6.95
C ASN A 280 -17.74 4.11 -6.07
N THR A 281 -17.57 2.80 -5.92
CA THR A 281 -18.47 1.93 -5.15
C THR A 281 -17.80 1.32 -3.91
N MET A 282 -16.58 1.74 -3.56
CA MET A 282 -15.84 1.22 -2.42
C MET A 282 -16.51 1.64 -1.10
N SER A 283 -16.83 0.67 -0.25
CA SER A 283 -17.56 0.87 1.02
C SER A 283 -16.85 0.28 2.25
N ALA A 284 -15.80 -0.51 2.02
CA ALA A 284 -14.92 -1.00 3.07
C ALA A 284 -13.55 -1.34 2.46
N LEU A 285 -12.55 -1.37 3.32
CA LEU A 285 -11.18 -1.78 3.05
C LEU A 285 -10.72 -2.58 4.26
N TYR A 286 -9.87 -3.58 4.04
CA TYR A 286 -9.01 -4.07 5.12
C TYR A 286 -7.58 -4.16 4.65
N VAL A 287 -6.70 -4.26 5.64
CA VAL A 287 -5.28 -4.52 5.51
C VAL A 287 -4.93 -5.71 6.37
N VAL A 288 -4.23 -6.69 5.80
CA VAL A 288 -3.70 -7.84 6.52
C VAL A 288 -2.29 -8.16 6.05
N PHE A 289 -1.48 -8.70 6.95
CA PHE A 289 -0.11 -9.12 6.65
C PHE A 289 -0.01 -10.64 6.45
N MET A 290 1.01 -11.07 5.70
CA MET A 290 1.29 -12.45 5.35
C MET A 290 2.73 -12.84 5.73
N PRO A 291 3.01 -14.11 6.07
CA PRO A 291 2.06 -15.24 6.12
C PRO A 291 1.06 -15.07 7.26
N TYR A 292 -0.16 -15.61 7.11
CA TYR A 292 -1.22 -15.38 8.10
C TYR A 292 -0.93 -15.98 9.49
N SER A 293 0.06 -16.86 9.59
CA SER A 293 0.56 -17.44 10.83
C SER A 293 1.45 -16.48 11.64
N GLY A 294 1.96 -15.43 10.99
CA GLY A 294 2.67 -14.32 11.61
C GLY A 294 3.92 -13.85 10.93
N ILE A 295 4.19 -12.58 11.19
CA ILE A 295 5.16 -11.77 10.45
C ILE A 295 6.37 -11.39 11.28
N ASP A 296 6.27 -11.48 12.60
CA ASP A 296 7.40 -11.28 13.49
C ASP A 296 7.14 -11.97 14.83
N THR A 297 8.19 -12.03 15.65
CA THR A 297 8.12 -12.45 17.04
C THR A 297 7.45 -11.35 17.86
N VAL A 298 6.43 -11.69 18.65
CA VAL A 298 5.85 -10.72 19.59
C VAL A 298 6.82 -10.36 20.70
N PRO A 299 6.83 -9.10 21.18
CA PRO A 299 5.94 -8.01 20.80
C PRO A 299 6.48 -7.25 19.57
N TYR A 300 5.59 -6.84 18.67
CA TYR A 300 5.94 -6.01 17.51
C TYR A 300 4.86 -4.99 17.18
N THR A 301 5.19 -4.03 16.32
CA THR A 301 4.28 -2.94 15.94
C THR A 301 4.08 -2.90 14.44
N VAL A 302 2.86 -2.65 14.01
CA VAL A 302 2.53 -2.18 12.66
C VAL A 302 1.84 -0.82 12.76
N MET A 303 2.05 0.03 11.77
CA MET A 303 1.47 1.39 11.78
C MET A 303 0.91 1.76 10.42
N TYR A 304 -0.05 2.66 10.41
CA TYR A 304 -0.79 3.11 9.24
C TYR A 304 -0.85 4.62 9.25
N ASP A 305 -0.61 5.23 8.09
CA ASP A 305 -0.60 6.69 7.96
C ASP A 305 -1.02 7.12 6.54
N GLU A 306 -1.44 8.38 6.41
CA GLU A 306 -1.72 9.07 5.15
C GLU A 306 -2.54 8.24 4.15
N MET A 307 -3.68 7.68 4.59
CA MET A 307 -4.60 7.00 3.66
C MET A 307 -5.38 8.05 2.86
N GLU A 308 -5.13 8.13 1.56
CA GLU A 308 -5.67 9.20 0.71
C GLU A 308 -6.17 8.70 -0.63
N PHE A 309 -7.39 9.10 -0.98
CA PHE A 309 -7.90 8.95 -2.34
C PHE A 309 -7.49 10.15 -3.18
N TYR A 310 -7.03 9.88 -4.38
CA TYR A 310 -6.80 10.94 -5.34
C TYR A 310 -6.96 10.45 -6.78
N ASN A 311 -7.16 11.41 -7.67
CA ASN A 311 -7.13 11.20 -9.09
C ASN A 311 -5.84 11.78 -9.64
N ASP A 312 -5.00 10.92 -10.20
CA ASP A 312 -3.85 11.36 -10.97
C ASP A 312 -4.21 11.42 -12.47
N PRO A 313 -4.25 12.63 -13.07
CA PRO A 313 -4.67 12.78 -14.46
C PRO A 313 -3.58 12.41 -15.48
N GLU A 314 -2.32 12.22 -15.05
CA GLU A 314 -1.23 11.81 -15.95
C GLU A 314 -1.46 10.36 -16.41
N PRO A 315 -1.53 10.10 -17.73
CA PRO A 315 -1.63 8.74 -18.26
C PRO A 315 -0.44 7.90 -17.79
N GLN A 316 -0.71 6.72 -17.24
CA GLN A 316 0.30 5.85 -16.66
C GLN A 316 0.12 4.40 -17.08
N ASN A 317 1.17 3.60 -16.90
CA ASN A 317 1.12 2.17 -17.11
C ASN A 317 0.42 1.45 -15.93
N ASN A 318 -0.88 1.70 -15.79
CA ASN A 318 -1.73 1.02 -14.82
C ASN A 318 -2.08 -0.42 -15.23
N GLU A 319 -1.75 -0.83 -16.46
CA GLU A 319 -2.14 -2.13 -16.98
C GLU A 319 -1.10 -3.21 -16.65
N THR A 320 0.19 -2.95 -16.87
CA THR A 320 1.24 -3.97 -16.70
C THR A 320 2.12 -3.76 -15.47
N ILE A 321 1.95 -2.63 -14.78
CA ILE A 321 2.61 -2.30 -13.50
C ILE A 321 1.51 -1.91 -12.50
N ALA A 322 1.04 -2.90 -11.76
CA ALA A 322 -0.08 -2.76 -10.85
C ALA A 322 0.37 -2.66 -9.40
N SER A 323 -0.24 -1.71 -8.70
CA SER A 323 -0.12 -1.48 -7.25
C SER A 323 1.31 -1.33 -6.72
N PRO A 324 2.06 -0.30 -7.16
CA PRO A 324 3.45 -0.13 -6.79
C PRO A 324 3.64 0.29 -5.33
N THR A 325 4.81 -0.04 -4.81
CA THR A 325 5.22 0.24 -3.43
C THR A 325 6.67 0.67 -3.39
N VAL A 326 6.98 1.61 -2.49
CA VAL A 326 8.36 1.98 -2.16
C VAL A 326 8.53 1.89 -0.65
N MET A 327 9.46 1.05 -0.21
CA MET A 327 9.90 1.02 1.19
C MET A 327 11.24 1.75 1.32
N TYR A 328 11.47 2.40 2.46
CA TYR A 328 12.79 2.88 2.86
C TYR A 328 13.18 2.32 4.23
N VAL A 329 14.38 1.76 4.33
CA VAL A 329 14.98 1.28 5.59
C VAL A 329 16.08 2.26 6.01
N PRO A 330 15.83 3.13 7.01
CA PRO A 330 16.78 4.19 7.33
C PRO A 330 18.14 3.70 7.84
N ALA A 331 18.16 2.57 8.56
CA ALA A 331 19.39 2.02 9.12
C ALA A 331 20.43 1.64 8.04
N SER A 332 19.97 1.25 6.86
CA SER A 332 20.82 0.86 5.73
C SER A 332 20.80 1.86 4.56
N GLU A 333 19.97 2.89 4.63
CA GLU A 333 19.70 3.82 3.51
C GLU A 333 19.32 3.10 2.20
N ILE A 334 18.61 1.97 2.32
CA ILE A 334 18.19 1.15 1.18
C ILE A 334 16.70 1.36 0.97
N PHE A 335 16.34 1.52 -0.30
CA PHE A 335 14.96 1.46 -0.75
C PHE A 335 14.64 0.10 -1.37
N GLU A 336 13.34 -0.22 -1.41
CA GLU A 336 12.83 -1.35 -2.18
C GLU A 336 11.66 -0.87 -3.04
N ILE A 337 11.64 -1.28 -4.30
CA ILE A 337 10.49 -1.12 -5.20
C ILE A 337 9.78 -2.48 -5.27
N GLY A 338 8.46 -2.49 -5.16
CA GLY A 338 7.65 -3.70 -5.32
C GLY A 338 6.35 -3.40 -6.07
N PHE A 339 5.90 -4.29 -6.95
CA PHE A 339 4.63 -4.19 -7.67
C PHE A 339 4.24 -5.54 -8.27
N ASN A 340 3.11 -5.60 -8.98
CA ASN A 340 2.67 -6.80 -9.68
C ASN A 340 2.59 -6.58 -11.19
N ASP A 341 3.09 -7.57 -11.92
CA ASP A 341 2.73 -7.79 -13.31
C ASP A 341 1.25 -8.26 -13.42
N LYS A 342 0.59 -7.90 -14.52
CA LYS A 342 -0.78 -8.30 -14.85
C LYS A 342 -0.97 -9.81 -14.88
N TYR A 343 -0.02 -10.55 -15.45
CA TYR A 343 -0.23 -11.96 -15.77
C TYR A 343 0.27 -12.91 -14.67
N LYS A 344 -0.65 -13.73 -14.16
CA LYS A 344 -0.40 -14.82 -13.22
C LYS A 344 -0.45 -16.17 -13.93
N GLY A 345 0.30 -17.13 -13.41
CA GLY A 345 0.20 -18.53 -13.82
C GLY A 345 0.72 -18.78 -15.23
N ASN A 346 1.60 -17.92 -15.72
CA ASN A 346 2.00 -17.90 -17.13
C ASN A 346 3.52 -17.96 -17.29
N SER A 347 4.03 -19.13 -17.68
CA SER A 347 5.47 -19.37 -17.87
C SER A 347 6.15 -18.53 -18.97
N ARG A 348 5.38 -17.71 -19.71
CA ARG A 348 5.87 -16.85 -20.79
C ARG A 348 5.76 -15.35 -20.47
N SER A 349 5.24 -14.96 -19.30
CA SER A 349 5.12 -13.54 -18.92
C SER A 349 6.42 -12.98 -18.37
N TYR A 350 7.46 -12.95 -19.20
CA TYR A 350 8.70 -12.26 -18.88
C TYR A 350 8.46 -10.75 -18.86
N SER A 351 9.20 -10.05 -18.01
CA SER A 351 9.19 -8.59 -17.98
C SER A 351 10.49 -8.01 -17.43
N THR A 352 10.88 -6.87 -17.98
CA THR A 352 12.06 -6.08 -17.62
C THR A 352 11.65 -4.63 -17.44
N TYR A 353 12.23 -3.98 -16.43
CA TYR A 353 11.83 -2.64 -16.02
C TYR A 353 13.05 -1.74 -15.86
N GLU A 354 12.81 -0.43 -15.93
CA GLU A 354 13.77 0.62 -15.58
C GLU A 354 13.15 1.48 -14.47
N LEU A 355 13.87 1.67 -13.36
CA LEU A 355 13.51 2.55 -12.26
C LEU A 355 14.34 3.82 -12.31
N ARG A 356 13.66 4.96 -12.20
CA ARG A 356 14.27 6.27 -12.06
C ARG A 356 13.72 7.03 -10.87
N TYR A 357 14.51 7.98 -10.36
CA TYR A 357 14.14 8.85 -9.26
C TYR A 357 14.45 10.32 -9.57
N SER A 358 13.80 11.21 -8.82
CA SER A 358 13.99 12.66 -8.86
C SER A 358 13.51 13.29 -7.55
N PHE A 359 14.03 14.47 -7.22
CA PHE A 359 13.52 15.33 -6.14
C PHE A 359 12.47 16.34 -6.66
N SER A 360 11.91 16.09 -7.83
CA SER A 360 10.79 16.80 -8.44
C SER A 360 9.89 15.81 -9.18
N PRO A 361 8.59 16.12 -9.36
CA PRO A 361 7.66 15.20 -10.00
C PRO A 361 8.14 14.71 -11.38
N ILE A 362 8.11 13.39 -11.58
CA ILE A 362 8.39 12.75 -12.86
C ILE A 362 7.08 12.68 -13.67
N THR A 363 7.14 12.90 -14.97
CA THR A 363 6.04 12.79 -15.94
C THR A 363 6.53 11.99 -17.15
N ASN A 364 5.63 11.62 -18.07
CA ASN A 364 6.05 10.97 -19.31
C ASN A 364 6.96 11.87 -20.15
N SER A 365 6.78 13.19 -20.09
CA SER A 365 7.56 14.16 -20.87
C SER A 365 8.97 14.40 -20.32
N ASN A 366 9.16 14.35 -18.99
CA ASN A 366 10.46 14.59 -18.36
C ASN A 366 11.17 13.32 -17.88
N TRP A 367 10.65 12.12 -18.18
CA TRP A 367 11.24 10.83 -17.82
C TRP A 367 12.76 10.75 -18.04
N ASN A 368 13.23 11.28 -19.18
CA ASN A 368 14.65 11.24 -19.54
C ASN A 368 15.54 12.14 -18.66
N GLU A 369 14.97 13.11 -17.95
CA GLU A 369 15.66 14.01 -17.01
C GLU A 369 15.81 13.38 -15.62
N ALA A 370 14.98 12.40 -15.28
CA ALA A 370 15.09 11.65 -14.04
C ALA A 370 16.34 10.74 -14.04
N LEU A 371 16.94 10.56 -12.87
CA LEU A 371 18.16 9.78 -12.69
C LEU A 371 17.84 8.28 -12.57
N PRO A 372 18.57 7.39 -13.25
CA PRO A 372 18.46 5.95 -12.99
C PRO A 372 18.80 5.62 -11.54
N ALA A 373 17.99 4.77 -10.92
CA ALA A 373 18.33 4.24 -9.60
C ALA A 373 19.53 3.29 -9.69
N HIS A 374 20.28 3.17 -8.59
CA HIS A 374 21.28 2.12 -8.44
C HIS A 374 20.60 0.87 -7.87
N VAL A 375 20.28 -0.08 -8.73
CA VAL A 375 19.72 -1.38 -8.34
C VAL A 375 20.81 -2.19 -7.64
N LEU A 376 20.52 -2.62 -6.42
CA LEU A 376 21.44 -3.37 -5.58
C LEU A 376 21.29 -4.88 -5.84
N PRO A 377 22.38 -5.65 -5.72
CA PRO A 377 22.31 -7.08 -5.97
C PRO A 377 21.53 -7.83 -4.87
N ASP A 378 20.72 -8.80 -5.28
CA ASP A 378 20.08 -9.77 -4.38
C ASP A 378 20.05 -11.16 -5.02
N THR A 379 20.91 -12.04 -4.52
CA THR A 379 21.07 -13.41 -5.02
C THR A 379 19.83 -14.30 -4.83
N ARG A 380 18.89 -13.95 -3.94
CA ARG A 380 17.65 -14.71 -3.74
C ARG A 380 16.79 -14.66 -5.01
N PHE A 381 16.80 -13.53 -5.71
CA PHE A 381 15.94 -13.27 -6.86
C PHE A 381 16.74 -12.95 -8.14
N ASP A 382 18.05 -13.30 -8.15
CA ASP A 382 18.98 -13.10 -9.27
C ASP A 382 18.96 -11.66 -9.81
N ILE A 383 19.01 -10.72 -8.86
CA ILE A 383 19.13 -9.30 -9.15
C ILE A 383 20.62 -8.97 -9.15
N ASP A 384 21.09 -8.44 -10.27
CA ASP A 384 22.46 -7.97 -10.44
C ASP A 384 22.64 -6.54 -9.91
N ASP A 385 23.89 -6.21 -9.55
CA ASP A 385 24.30 -4.84 -9.26
C ASP A 385 24.30 -3.98 -10.54
N ARG A 386 23.47 -2.93 -10.59
CA ARG A 386 23.27 -2.14 -11.81
C ARG A 386 23.02 -0.66 -11.55
N THR A 387 23.80 0.20 -12.21
CA THR A 387 23.65 1.67 -12.13
C THR A 387 22.75 2.25 -13.23
N ASP A 388 22.18 1.41 -14.10
CA ASP A 388 21.30 1.84 -15.20
C ASP A 388 19.81 1.75 -14.85
N GLY A 389 19.48 1.52 -13.57
CA GLY A 389 18.10 1.44 -13.07
C GLY A 389 17.35 0.18 -13.50
N LYS A 390 17.98 -0.75 -14.23
CA LYS A 390 17.25 -1.89 -14.82
C LYS A 390 17.22 -3.10 -13.90
N PHE A 391 16.10 -3.80 -13.91
CA PHE A 391 15.90 -5.06 -13.21
C PHE A 391 14.83 -5.87 -13.93
N ALA A 392 14.79 -7.18 -13.68
CA ALA A 392 13.84 -8.08 -14.32
C ALA A 392 12.98 -8.78 -13.29
N LYS A 393 11.79 -9.17 -13.73
CA LYS A 393 10.93 -10.07 -12.97
C LYS A 393 11.62 -11.42 -12.83
N TRP A 394 11.83 -11.85 -11.58
CA TRP A 394 12.55 -13.08 -11.28
C TRP A 394 11.98 -14.31 -11.97
N TRP A 395 10.64 -14.46 -11.99
CA TRP A 395 10.00 -15.60 -12.62
C TRP A 395 8.77 -15.20 -13.42
N PRO A 396 8.70 -15.53 -14.73
CA PRO A 396 7.54 -15.20 -15.55
C PRO A 396 6.20 -15.73 -15.03
N TYR A 397 6.19 -16.88 -14.33
CA TYR A 397 4.97 -17.56 -13.90
C TYR A 397 4.20 -16.80 -12.80
N TYR A 398 4.90 -16.10 -11.91
CA TYR A 398 4.29 -15.37 -10.79
C TYR A 398 4.06 -13.91 -11.19
N GLN A 399 3.33 -13.12 -10.41
CA GLN A 399 3.08 -11.70 -10.75
C GLN A 399 4.08 -10.75 -10.09
N ALA A 400 4.58 -11.11 -8.91
CA ALA A 400 5.38 -10.22 -8.09
C ALA A 400 6.70 -9.80 -8.78
N VAL A 401 6.97 -8.50 -8.75
CA VAL A 401 8.22 -7.88 -9.17
C VAL A 401 8.75 -7.08 -8.00
N TRP A 402 10.04 -7.20 -7.71
CA TRP A 402 10.69 -6.52 -6.59
C TRP A 402 12.17 -6.31 -6.88
N ALA A 403 12.73 -5.20 -6.39
CA ALA A 403 14.17 -4.97 -6.39
C ALA A 403 14.60 -4.03 -5.25
N PRO A 404 15.75 -4.27 -4.60
CA PRO A 404 16.36 -3.30 -3.70
C PRO A 404 17.17 -2.28 -4.52
N PHE A 405 17.22 -1.04 -4.07
CA PHE A 405 17.97 0.00 -4.74
C PHE A 405 18.45 1.09 -3.77
N THR A 406 19.35 1.93 -4.25
CA THR A 406 19.75 3.18 -3.61
C THR A 406 19.88 4.28 -4.67
N PHE A 407 20.21 5.49 -4.24
CA PHE A 407 20.44 6.61 -5.16
C PHE A 407 21.79 6.49 -5.86
N ALA A 408 21.90 7.09 -7.05
CA ALA A 408 23.09 7.00 -7.89
C ALA A 408 24.30 7.75 -7.31
N SER A 409 24.12 8.61 -6.31
CA SER A 409 25.19 9.40 -5.71
C SER A 409 25.01 9.62 -4.21
N ASP A 410 26.13 9.79 -3.51
CA ASP A 410 26.16 10.16 -2.09
C ASP A 410 25.51 11.53 -1.83
N GLU A 411 25.57 12.45 -2.79
CA GLU A 411 24.93 13.77 -2.71
C GLU A 411 23.41 13.65 -2.63
N ASP A 412 22.81 12.74 -3.42
CA ASP A 412 21.38 12.49 -3.35
C ASP A 412 21.00 11.77 -2.06
N ARG A 413 21.84 10.85 -1.56
CA ARG A 413 21.58 10.19 -0.26
C ARG A 413 21.58 11.18 0.88
N ALA A 414 22.45 12.20 0.84
CA ALA A 414 22.46 13.28 1.83
C ALA A 414 21.16 14.12 1.87
N LYS A 415 20.28 14.01 0.86
CA LYS A 415 18.96 14.67 0.83
C LYS A 415 17.87 13.88 1.56
N LEU A 416 18.17 12.68 2.09
CA LEU A 416 17.25 11.84 2.85
C LEU A 416 17.00 12.37 4.26
N THR A 417 16.51 13.60 4.34
CA THR A 417 16.13 14.25 5.60
C THR A 417 14.63 14.10 5.85
N PRO A 418 14.17 14.01 7.11
CA PRO A 418 12.74 14.09 7.45
C PRO A 418 11.95 15.12 6.65
N GLY A 419 10.81 14.70 6.11
CA GLY A 419 9.92 15.51 5.25
C GLY A 419 10.36 15.64 3.80
N ALA A 420 11.56 15.18 3.43
CA ALA A 420 11.98 15.15 2.03
C ALA A 420 11.05 14.25 1.22
N ARG A 421 10.57 14.75 0.07
CA ARG A 421 9.79 13.96 -0.88
C ARG A 421 10.65 13.58 -2.07
N ILE A 422 10.64 12.30 -2.39
CA ILE A 422 11.34 11.72 -3.54
C ILE A 422 10.30 11.14 -4.47
N TYR A 423 10.46 11.40 -5.77
CA TYR A 423 9.56 10.90 -6.81
C TYR A 423 10.26 9.77 -7.55
N PHE A 424 9.58 8.64 -7.67
CA PHE A 424 10.01 7.47 -8.40
C PHE A 424 9.10 7.21 -9.60
N ALA A 425 9.68 6.62 -10.63
CA ALA A 425 8.90 6.14 -11.75
C ALA A 425 9.53 4.86 -12.32
N VAL A 426 8.67 3.92 -12.71
CA VAL A 426 9.04 2.66 -13.33
C VAL A 426 8.51 2.63 -14.75
N LYS A 427 9.33 2.16 -15.69
CA LYS A 427 8.92 1.93 -17.08
C LYS A 427 9.07 0.46 -17.44
N ASP A 428 8.06 -0.12 -18.09
CA ASP A 428 8.17 -1.42 -18.74
C ASP A 428 9.02 -1.25 -20.02
N ILE A 429 10.16 -1.94 -20.08
CA ILE A 429 11.10 -1.90 -21.22
C ILE A 429 11.21 -3.28 -21.89
N SER A 430 10.20 -4.11 -21.70
CA SER A 430 10.17 -5.52 -22.08
C SER A 430 10.00 -5.77 -23.58
N GLN A 431 9.40 -4.80 -24.29
CA GLN A 431 9.02 -4.92 -25.70
C GLN A 431 9.96 -4.15 -26.61
N VAL A 432 10.14 -4.66 -27.84
CA VAL A 432 10.85 -3.94 -28.90
C VAL A 432 10.12 -2.62 -29.17
N ASP A 433 10.87 -1.54 -29.36
CA ASP A 433 10.37 -0.16 -29.54
C ASP A 433 9.50 0.38 -28.37
N GLY A 434 9.45 -0.35 -27.24
CA GLY A 434 8.74 0.01 -26.02
C GLY A 434 7.25 -0.35 -26.00
N ASP A 435 6.61 -0.59 -27.14
CA ASP A 435 5.20 -1.02 -27.23
C ASP A 435 4.93 -2.05 -28.34
N GLY A 436 5.98 -2.63 -28.93
CA GLY A 436 5.83 -3.63 -29.99
C GLY A 436 5.19 -4.93 -29.50
N ALA A 437 4.71 -5.73 -30.44
CA ALA A 437 4.15 -7.06 -30.17
C ALA A 437 5.23 -8.13 -29.92
N SER A 438 6.51 -7.80 -30.14
CA SER A 438 7.63 -8.72 -30.01
C SER A 438 8.49 -8.35 -28.79
N PRO A 439 8.90 -9.36 -28.00
CA PRO A 439 9.68 -9.12 -26.80
C PRO A 439 11.13 -8.80 -27.17
N VAL A 440 11.82 -8.08 -26.28
CA VAL A 440 13.29 -8.01 -26.32
C VAL A 440 13.84 -9.40 -25.99
N THR A 441 14.72 -9.95 -26.83
CA THR A 441 15.25 -11.34 -26.68
C THR A 441 16.68 -11.39 -26.15
N ASN A 442 17.28 -10.24 -25.84
CA ASN A 442 18.59 -10.13 -25.22
C ASN A 442 18.66 -8.88 -24.34
N THR A 443 18.00 -8.92 -23.17
CA THR A 443 17.95 -7.78 -22.25
C THR A 443 19.30 -7.47 -21.62
N GLY A 444 20.10 -8.51 -21.37
CA GLY A 444 21.27 -8.41 -20.50
C GLY A 444 20.91 -8.03 -19.05
N VAL A 445 19.68 -8.31 -18.61
CA VAL A 445 19.14 -7.97 -17.28
C VAL A 445 18.49 -9.21 -16.67
N GLY A 446 18.97 -9.62 -15.48
CA GLY A 446 18.44 -10.75 -14.73
C GLY A 446 18.66 -12.11 -15.40
N HIS A 447 17.95 -13.11 -14.88
CA HIS A 447 18.12 -14.52 -15.26
C HIS A 447 17.82 -14.85 -16.72
N TRP A 448 16.82 -14.17 -17.29
CA TRP A 448 16.20 -14.57 -18.55
C TRP A 448 16.68 -13.69 -19.71
N ALA A 449 17.06 -14.32 -20.82
CA ALA A 449 17.41 -13.59 -22.03
C ALA A 449 16.20 -12.83 -22.63
N THR A 450 15.01 -13.42 -22.51
CA THR A 450 13.75 -12.81 -22.94
C THR A 450 13.26 -11.84 -21.88
N GLY A 451 13.06 -10.59 -22.30
CA GLY A 451 12.62 -9.50 -21.45
C GLY A 451 11.14 -9.28 -21.41
N GLY A 452 10.34 -9.90 -22.29
CA GLY A 452 8.94 -9.55 -22.47
C GLY A 452 8.01 -10.66 -22.93
N ARG A 453 6.76 -10.24 -23.14
CA ARG A 453 5.63 -11.05 -23.61
C ARG A 453 5.62 -11.09 -25.14
N ASP A 454 5.52 -12.28 -25.72
CA ASP A 454 5.40 -12.46 -27.17
C ASP A 454 3.93 -12.44 -27.60
N TYR A 455 3.43 -11.22 -27.80
CA TYR A 455 2.05 -10.97 -28.20
C TYR A 455 1.75 -11.46 -29.62
N ALA A 456 2.76 -11.51 -30.49
CA ALA A 456 2.59 -11.95 -31.88
C ALA A 456 2.33 -13.45 -31.99
N ASN A 457 3.07 -14.26 -31.21
CA ASN A 457 2.96 -15.72 -31.27
C ASN A 457 2.00 -16.31 -30.22
N TYR A 458 1.62 -15.54 -29.19
CA TYR A 458 0.74 -15.98 -28.09
C TYR A 458 -0.41 -15.01 -27.82
N ALA A 459 -1.10 -14.58 -28.87
CA ALA A 459 -2.25 -13.66 -28.76
C ALA A 459 -3.46 -14.24 -27.98
N ASP A 460 -3.52 -15.56 -27.80
CA ASP A 460 -4.51 -16.25 -26.96
C ASP A 460 -4.15 -16.22 -25.46
N THR A 461 -2.92 -15.82 -25.16
CA THR A 461 -2.30 -15.86 -23.84
C THR A 461 -2.14 -14.45 -23.26
N PHE A 462 -1.87 -13.47 -24.12
CA PHE A 462 -1.63 -12.08 -23.73
C PHE A 462 -2.61 -11.11 -24.38
N ASP A 463 -3.07 -10.15 -23.60
CA ASP A 463 -4.02 -9.12 -23.99
C ASP A 463 -3.30 -7.88 -24.53
N TYR A 464 -2.71 -8.01 -25.73
CA TYR A 464 -1.98 -6.91 -26.36
C TYR A 464 -2.85 -5.66 -26.57
N ALA A 465 -4.14 -5.83 -26.86
CA ALA A 465 -5.05 -4.71 -27.07
C ALA A 465 -5.26 -3.86 -25.81
N GLY A 466 -5.23 -4.50 -24.62
CA GLY A 466 -5.26 -3.80 -23.35
C GLY A 466 -3.90 -3.20 -22.97
N ASP A 467 -2.82 -3.95 -23.20
CA ASP A 467 -1.48 -3.56 -22.74
C ASP A 467 -0.88 -2.43 -23.61
N GLN A 468 -0.96 -2.55 -24.95
CA GLN A 468 -0.23 -1.71 -25.91
C GLN A 468 -0.38 -0.19 -25.68
N PRO A 469 -1.59 0.34 -25.41
CA PRO A 469 -1.76 1.79 -25.19
C PRO A 469 -0.92 2.36 -24.05
N VAL A 470 -0.52 1.52 -23.09
CA VAL A 470 0.17 1.98 -21.88
C VAL A 470 1.61 1.49 -21.74
N LEU A 471 2.09 0.57 -22.59
CA LEU A 471 3.45 0.01 -22.48
C LEU A 471 4.56 1.09 -22.54
N LYS A 472 4.34 2.16 -23.32
CA LYS A 472 5.28 3.29 -23.41
C LYS A 472 5.25 4.23 -22.19
N LEU A 473 4.20 4.15 -21.39
CA LEU A 473 3.97 5.06 -20.27
C LEU A 473 4.75 4.59 -19.04
N ILE A 474 5.02 5.54 -18.17
CA ILE A 474 5.62 5.27 -16.86
C ILE A 474 4.53 4.95 -15.83
N LYS A 475 4.88 4.27 -14.75
CA LYS A 475 4.09 4.20 -13.52
C LYS A 475 4.82 5.01 -12.45
N ARG A 476 4.12 5.89 -11.73
CA ARG A 476 4.72 6.79 -10.75
C ARG A 476 4.33 6.42 -9.33
N ILE A 477 5.23 6.70 -8.40
CA ILE A 477 5.01 6.66 -6.96
C ILE A 477 6.01 7.62 -6.32
N ASP A 478 5.68 8.24 -5.20
CA ASP A 478 6.63 9.07 -4.45
C ASP A 478 6.96 8.43 -3.09
N TYR A 479 7.75 9.10 -2.27
CA TYR A 479 8.04 8.68 -0.91
C TYR A 479 8.39 9.90 -0.07
N ILE A 480 7.81 10.02 1.11
CA ILE A 480 8.13 11.02 2.11
C ILE A 480 9.00 10.36 3.18
N VAL A 481 10.18 10.92 3.42
CA VAL A 481 11.06 10.46 4.49
C VAL A 481 10.43 10.81 5.83
N ALA A 482 9.98 9.81 6.59
CA ALA A 482 9.40 10.01 7.91
C ALA A 482 10.39 10.66 8.89
N GLY A 483 9.88 11.47 9.82
CA GLY A 483 10.70 12.12 10.85
C GLY A 483 11.08 11.23 12.04
N GLY A 484 10.35 10.13 12.23
CA GLY A 484 10.62 9.13 13.26
C GLY A 484 10.63 7.73 12.66
N GLN A 485 11.34 6.82 13.33
CA GLN A 485 11.11 5.39 13.20
C GLN A 485 10.41 4.94 14.47
N PRO A 486 9.33 4.14 14.36
CA PRO A 486 8.71 3.55 15.52
C PRO A 486 9.78 2.84 16.34
N SER A 487 9.96 3.26 17.58
CA SER A 487 10.65 2.40 18.53
C SER A 487 9.85 1.09 18.58
N PRO A 488 10.51 -0.09 18.62
CA PRO A 488 9.84 -1.33 18.99
C PRO A 488 8.97 -1.11 20.23
N ILE A 489 8.12 -2.07 20.59
CA ILE A 489 7.56 -2.09 21.94
C ILE A 489 8.75 -2.36 22.88
N GLU A 490 9.51 -1.31 23.17
CA GLU A 490 10.55 -1.30 24.15
C GLU A 490 9.81 -1.51 25.46
N GLY A 491 9.82 -2.76 25.92
CA GLY A 491 10.14 -2.94 27.31
C GLY A 491 11.35 -2.07 27.55
N ASP A 492 11.18 -1.01 28.34
CA ASP A 492 12.19 -0.54 29.25
C ASP A 492 12.92 -1.81 29.71
N THR A 493 14.10 -2.09 29.14
CA THR A 493 14.86 -3.33 29.35
C THR A 493 15.51 -3.26 30.74
N GLY A 494 14.69 -2.96 31.75
CA GLY A 494 14.75 -3.69 32.99
C GLY A 494 14.67 -5.16 32.66
N THR A 495 15.82 -5.73 32.25
CA THR A 495 16.18 -7.13 32.50
C THR A 495 15.45 -7.52 33.77
N PRO A 496 14.58 -8.54 33.74
CA PRO A 496 13.95 -9.02 34.95
C PRO A 496 15.07 -9.26 35.94
N ARG A 497 15.15 -8.45 37.01
CA ARG A 497 16.04 -8.79 38.12
C ARG A 497 15.52 -10.14 38.58
N ALA A 498 16.32 -11.17 38.39
CA ALA A 498 16.05 -12.50 38.93
C ALA A 498 15.55 -12.31 40.37
N PRO A 499 14.46 -12.98 40.78
CA PRO A 499 13.97 -12.87 42.14
C PRO A 499 15.13 -13.16 43.09
N VAL A 500 15.57 -12.13 43.81
CA VAL A 500 16.60 -12.31 44.82
C VAL A 500 15.91 -13.10 45.94
N ASN A 501 16.27 -14.38 46.03
CA ASN A 501 15.86 -15.37 47.02
C ASN A 501 14.55 -16.12 46.73
N LEU A 502 14.67 -17.19 45.96
CA LEU A 502 13.94 -18.43 46.25
C LEU A 502 14.97 -19.53 46.52
N ILE A 503 15.21 -19.75 47.81
CA ILE A 503 15.96 -20.91 48.31
C ILE A 503 15.09 -22.13 48.01
N VAL A 504 15.61 -23.01 47.17
CA VAL A 504 15.08 -24.35 46.96
C VAL A 504 15.32 -25.17 48.23
N HIS A 505 14.25 -25.77 48.76
CA HIS A 505 14.33 -26.91 49.68
C HIS A 505 14.12 -28.20 48.90
#